data_AF-A0A5B7IGX4-F1
#
_entry.id   AF-A0A5B7IGX4-F1
#
_cell.length_a   1.000
_cell.length_b   1.000
_cell.length_c   1.000
_cell.angle_alpha   90.00
_cell.angle_beta   90.00
_cell.angle_gamma   90.00
#
_symmetry.space_group_name_H-M   'P 1'
#
loop_
_entity.id
_entity.type
_entity.pdbx_description
1 polymer ?
#
loop_
_entity_poly.entity_id
_entity_poly.type
_entity_poly.pdbx_seq_one_letter_code
_entity_poly.pdbx_strand_id
1 'polypeptide(L)'
;MELSQVCQQLLGGMLGRITEGLSVTFSVLTLVGAQVVYWVLMSNFLYNTGEIIYDAVNGEIHDNSSQLLCPPNVTARGDTVHQQPDPTGFHKWWQQDFTVPLYLIVPFIFLLNLRDSKIFTYFNSLGAVSVMVMYLFVIVKAAGWGINIDFNDPTDPMYVPLFKVRTVLCVCVCVCVCVCIYLIVFT
;
A
#
# COMPACT_ATOMS: atom_id res chain seq x y z
N MET A 1 -24.09 7.33 23.47
CA MET A 1 -25.55 7.19 23.63
C MET A 1 -26.28 8.51 23.38
N GLU A 2 -25.74 9.66 23.80
CA GLU A 2 -26.37 10.99 23.57
C GLU A 2 -26.39 11.45 22.08
N LEU A 3 -25.39 11.07 21.27
CA LEU A 3 -25.25 11.59 19.89
C LEU A 3 -26.13 10.87 18.84
N SER A 4 -26.45 9.59 19.03
CA SER A 4 -27.26 8.83 18.05
C SER A 4 -28.72 9.27 18.05
N GLN A 5 -29.23 9.72 19.20
CA GLN A 5 -30.58 10.26 19.33
C GLN A 5 -30.72 11.59 18.58
N VAL A 6 -29.72 12.47 18.67
CA VAL A 6 -29.71 13.75 17.94
C VAL A 6 -29.67 13.52 16.42
N CYS A 7 -28.94 12.50 15.96
CA CYS A 7 -28.85 12.18 14.53
C CYS A 7 -30.17 11.59 13.98
N GLN A 8 -30.81 10.67 14.71
CA GLN A 8 -32.14 10.15 14.34
C GLN A 8 -33.23 11.23 14.37
N GLN A 9 -33.12 12.19 15.28
CA GLN A 9 -34.10 13.26 15.44
C GLN A 9 -33.95 14.37 14.38
N LEU A 10 -32.74 14.56 13.82
CA LEU A 10 -32.49 15.47 12.68
C LEU A 10 -32.77 14.84 11.31
N LEU A 11 -32.70 13.51 11.16
CA LEU A 11 -32.82 12.78 9.88
C LEU A 11 -34.04 11.84 9.81
N GLY A 12 -35.06 12.07 10.63
CA GLY A 12 -36.23 11.21 10.86
C GLY A 12 -37.23 11.08 9.70
N GLY A 13 -36.78 10.68 8.51
CA GLY A 13 -37.61 10.38 7.34
C GLY A 13 -37.07 9.23 6.49
N MET A 14 -37.45 9.21 5.20
CA MET A 14 -37.10 8.20 4.17
C MET A 14 -35.59 7.90 4.03
N LEU A 15 -34.73 8.75 4.62
CA LEU A 15 -33.28 8.59 4.61
C LEU A 15 -32.79 7.40 5.44
N GLY A 16 -33.49 6.98 6.51
CA GLY A 16 -33.00 5.91 7.40
C GLY A 16 -32.67 4.59 6.69
N ARG A 17 -33.56 4.14 5.77
CA ARG A 17 -33.33 2.92 4.97
C ARG A 17 -32.26 3.10 3.89
N ILE A 18 -32.12 4.31 3.36
CA ILE A 18 -31.09 4.63 2.35
C ILE A 18 -29.71 4.69 3.04
N THR A 19 -29.63 5.27 4.24
CA THR A 19 -28.39 5.36 5.01
C THR A 19 -27.90 4.01 5.51
N GLU A 20 -28.82 3.10 5.86
CA GLU A 20 -28.49 1.72 6.23
C GLU A 20 -27.93 0.91 5.03
N GLY A 21 -28.51 1.05 3.84
CA GLY A 21 -27.97 0.40 2.64
C GLY A 21 -26.62 0.98 2.20
N LEU A 22 -26.46 2.30 2.26
CA LEU A 22 -25.23 2.99 1.90
C LEU A 22 -24.08 2.65 2.84
N SER A 23 -24.33 2.51 4.14
CA SER A 23 -23.28 2.18 5.10
C SER A 23 -22.73 0.76 4.92
N VAL A 24 -23.61 -0.21 4.70
CA VAL A 24 -23.20 -1.60 4.42
C VAL A 24 -22.40 -1.66 3.13
N THR A 25 -22.88 -0.98 2.09
CA THR A 25 -22.17 -0.93 0.80
C THR A 25 -20.79 -0.29 0.93
N PHE A 26 -20.70 0.82 1.65
CA PHE A 26 -19.42 1.50 1.88
C PHE A 26 -18.46 0.66 2.72
N SER A 27 -18.94 -0.02 3.77
CA SER A 27 -18.14 -0.92 4.60
C SER A 27 -17.60 -2.12 3.81
N VAL A 28 -18.43 -2.75 2.97
CA VAL A 28 -17.98 -3.84 2.09
C VAL A 28 -16.96 -3.33 1.07
N LEU A 29 -17.20 -2.14 0.49
CA LEU A 29 -16.29 -1.55 -0.49
C LEU A 29 -14.92 -1.25 0.13
N THR A 30 -14.85 -0.68 1.33
CA THR A 30 -13.58 -0.41 2.01
C THR A 30 -12.87 -1.71 2.40
N LEU A 31 -13.61 -2.73 2.86
CA LEU A 31 -13.06 -4.04 3.17
C LEU A 31 -12.44 -4.70 1.93
N VAL A 32 -13.17 -4.74 0.81
CA VAL A 32 -12.68 -5.31 -0.46
C VAL A 32 -11.48 -4.51 -0.99
N GLY A 33 -11.54 -3.17 -0.94
CA GLY A 33 -10.44 -2.31 -1.36
C GLY A 33 -9.16 -2.56 -0.55
N ALA A 34 -9.28 -2.69 0.77
CA ALA A 34 -8.15 -3.01 1.63
C ALA A 34 -7.54 -4.38 1.28
N GLN A 35 -8.36 -5.39 0.99
CA GLN A 35 -7.87 -6.71 0.61
C GLN A 35 -7.15 -6.72 -0.75
N VAL A 36 -7.66 -5.97 -1.74
CA VAL A 36 -6.99 -5.85 -3.04
C VAL A 36 -5.63 -5.17 -2.89
N VAL A 37 -5.55 -4.05 -2.15
CA VAL A 37 -4.28 -3.35 -1.91
C VAL A 37 -3.31 -4.24 -1.14
N TYR A 38 -3.78 -4.94 -0.12
CA TYR A 38 -2.97 -5.90 0.63
C TYR A 38 -2.37 -6.98 -0.30
N TRP A 39 -3.18 -7.53 -1.20
CA TRP A 39 -2.74 -8.54 -2.15
C TRP A 39 -1.67 -8.04 -3.12
N VAL A 40 -1.89 -6.85 -3.68
CA VAL A 40 -0.95 -6.19 -4.61
C VAL A 40 0.38 -5.90 -3.92
N LEU A 41 0.35 -5.34 -2.70
CA LEU A 41 1.55 -5.02 -1.95
C LEU A 41 2.34 -6.27 -1.56
N MET A 42 1.67 -7.32 -1.05
CA MET A 42 2.35 -8.56 -0.70
C MET A 42 2.99 -9.22 -1.91
N SER A 43 2.34 -9.20 -3.08
CA SER A 43 2.91 -9.74 -4.31
C SER A 43 4.14 -8.96 -4.76
N ASN A 44 4.09 -7.63 -4.67
CA ASN A 44 5.22 -6.77 -5.02
C ASN A 44 6.41 -6.99 -4.07
N PHE A 45 6.16 -7.02 -2.75
CA PHE A 45 7.22 -7.31 -1.78
C PHE A 45 7.83 -8.70 -1.98
N LEU A 46 7.01 -9.71 -2.26
CA LEU A 46 7.51 -11.07 -2.50
C LEU A 46 8.33 -11.13 -3.78
N TYR A 47 7.89 -10.50 -4.86
CA TYR A 47 8.63 -10.45 -6.12
C TYR A 47 10.02 -9.87 -5.92
N ASN A 48 10.13 -8.67 -5.34
CA ASN A 48 11.42 -8.02 -5.07
C ASN A 48 12.30 -8.83 -4.10
N THR A 49 11.70 -9.49 -3.11
CA THR A 49 12.45 -10.37 -2.20
C THR A 49 13.04 -11.57 -2.95
N GLY A 50 12.29 -12.16 -3.88
CA GLY A 50 12.76 -13.27 -4.71
C GLY A 50 13.90 -12.87 -5.65
N GLU A 51 13.80 -11.69 -6.27
CA GLU A 51 14.87 -11.14 -7.12
C GLU A 51 16.15 -10.91 -6.29
N ILE A 52 16.05 -10.29 -5.11
CA ILE A 52 17.21 -10.09 -4.20
C ILE A 52 17.87 -11.44 -3.82
N ILE A 53 17.07 -12.47 -3.54
CA ILE A 53 17.58 -13.80 -3.19
C ILE A 53 18.25 -14.45 -4.41
N TYR A 54 17.64 -14.35 -5.59
CA TYR A 54 18.17 -14.89 -6.83
C TYR A 54 19.53 -14.26 -7.18
N ASP A 55 19.62 -12.92 -7.11
CA ASP A 55 20.85 -12.18 -7.36
C ASP A 55 21.94 -12.53 -6.34
N ALA A 56 21.56 -12.69 -5.06
CA ALA A 56 22.48 -13.09 -3.99
C ALA A 56 23.04 -14.50 -4.19
N VAL A 57 22.23 -15.45 -4.69
CA VAL A 57 22.66 -16.84 -4.97
C VAL A 57 23.52 -16.91 -6.23
N ASN A 58 23.17 -16.12 -7.26
CA ASN A 58 23.89 -16.11 -8.53
C ASN A 58 25.16 -15.23 -8.50
N GLY A 59 25.43 -14.54 -7.38
CA GLY A 59 26.64 -13.75 -7.19
C GLY A 59 26.64 -12.40 -7.89
N GLU A 60 25.49 -11.95 -8.40
CA GLU A 60 25.29 -10.62 -8.97
C GLU A 60 24.91 -9.64 -7.85
N ILE A 61 25.71 -9.57 -6.79
CA ILE A 61 25.51 -8.56 -5.74
C ILE A 61 25.88 -7.21 -6.34
N HIS A 62 24.86 -6.43 -6.74
CA HIS A 62 25.01 -5.02 -7.04
C HIS A 62 25.31 -4.29 -5.72
N ASP A 63 26.60 -4.18 -5.41
CA ASP A 63 27.13 -3.65 -4.17
C ASP A 63 27.01 -2.11 -4.16
N ASN A 64 25.78 -1.59 -4.07
CA ASN A 64 25.50 -0.17 -3.84
C ASN A 64 24.19 0.02 -3.06
N SER A 65 24.24 -0.18 -1.75
CA SER A 65 23.17 0.08 -0.77
C SER A 65 22.66 1.54 -0.73
N SER A 66 23.27 2.42 -1.53
CA SER A 66 23.06 3.86 -1.63
C SER A 66 22.42 4.31 -2.95
N GLN A 67 22.25 3.43 -3.94
CA GLN A 67 21.77 3.83 -5.26
C GLN A 67 20.24 3.88 -5.33
N LEU A 68 19.71 5.02 -5.74
CA LEU A 68 18.33 5.16 -6.18
C LEU A 68 18.21 4.52 -7.57
N LEU A 69 17.32 3.54 -7.73
CA LEU A 69 17.00 3.00 -9.06
C LEU A 69 15.93 3.86 -9.71
N CYS A 70 16.28 4.48 -10.84
CA CYS A 70 15.31 5.09 -11.75
C CYS A 70 14.87 4.01 -12.74
N PRO A 71 13.59 3.58 -12.75
CA PRO A 71 13.13 2.66 -13.77
C PRO A 71 13.33 3.29 -15.15
N PRO A 72 13.91 2.56 -16.11
CA PRO A 72 14.20 3.12 -17.43
C PRO A 72 12.90 3.52 -18.12
N ASN A 73 12.86 4.76 -18.59
CA ASN A 73 11.77 5.24 -19.42
C ASN A 73 11.80 4.49 -20.76
N VAL A 74 10.77 3.69 -21.03
CA VAL A 74 10.66 2.77 -22.20
C VAL A 74 10.54 3.52 -23.55
N THR A 75 10.91 4.80 -23.61
CA THR A 75 10.90 5.64 -24.82
C THR A 75 12.29 6.10 -25.29
N ALA A 76 13.37 5.60 -24.70
CA ALA A 76 14.71 5.76 -25.26
C ALA A 76 14.89 4.80 -26.45
N ARG A 77 14.52 5.29 -27.63
CA ARG A 77 14.79 4.67 -28.93
C ARG A 77 16.30 4.48 -29.10
N GLY A 78 16.78 3.24 -28.93
CA GLY A 78 18.02 2.80 -29.56
C GLY A 78 19.20 2.42 -28.67
N ASP A 79 18.98 1.83 -27.49
CA ASP A 79 20.01 0.95 -26.92
C ASP A 79 19.47 -0.48 -26.89
N THR A 80 20.16 -1.35 -27.61
CA THR A 80 20.01 -2.80 -27.49
C THR A 80 20.35 -3.16 -26.05
N VAL A 81 19.33 -3.26 -25.21
CA VAL A 81 19.43 -3.99 -23.95
C VAL A 81 19.94 -5.37 -24.34
N HIS A 82 21.23 -5.62 -24.10
CA HIS A 82 21.78 -6.95 -24.08
C HIS A 82 21.03 -7.67 -22.96
N GLN A 83 19.90 -8.27 -23.33
CA GLN A 83 19.21 -9.25 -22.51
C GLN A 83 20.18 -10.42 -22.45
N GLN A 84 21.05 -10.41 -21.44
CA GLN A 84 21.90 -11.56 -21.15
C GLN A 84 20.93 -12.73 -20.97
N PRO A 85 21.09 -13.82 -21.73
CA PRO A 85 20.12 -14.90 -21.69
C PRO A 85 20.12 -15.49 -20.28
N ASP A 86 18.98 -15.41 -19.60
CA ASP A 86 18.78 -15.96 -18.27
C ASP A 86 19.28 -17.41 -18.24
N PRO A 87 20.39 -17.72 -17.55
CA PRO A 87 20.98 -19.05 -17.62
C PRO A 87 20.07 -20.12 -16.98
N THR A 88 19.09 -19.70 -16.19
CA THR A 88 18.21 -20.56 -15.37
C THR A 88 16.73 -20.52 -15.79
N GLY A 89 16.33 -19.56 -16.64
CA GLY A 89 14.92 -19.30 -16.95
C GLY A 89 14.08 -18.84 -15.75
N PHE A 90 14.70 -18.24 -14.72
CA PHE A 90 14.05 -17.78 -13.50
C PHE A 90 12.88 -16.81 -13.76
N HIS A 91 13.06 -15.78 -14.58
CA HIS A 91 12.01 -14.81 -14.89
C HIS A 91 10.79 -15.40 -15.63
N LYS A 92 10.89 -16.63 -16.16
CA LYS A 92 9.73 -17.35 -16.70
C LYS A 92 8.81 -17.87 -15.60
N TRP A 93 9.38 -18.31 -14.48
CA TRP A 93 8.65 -18.90 -13.35
C TRP A 93 8.40 -17.89 -12.22
N TRP A 94 9.13 -16.77 -12.20
CA TRP A 94 9.03 -15.70 -11.23
C TRP A 94 8.51 -14.42 -11.88
N GLN A 95 7.23 -14.40 -12.23
CA GLN A 95 6.58 -13.22 -12.85
C GLN A 95 5.79 -12.43 -11.80
N GLN A 96 6.03 -11.12 -11.73
CA GLN A 96 5.39 -10.21 -10.78
C GLN A 96 3.86 -10.24 -10.84
N ASP A 97 3.28 -10.27 -12.05
CA ASP A 97 1.84 -10.06 -12.23
C ASP A 97 0.99 -11.34 -12.15
N PHE A 98 1.60 -12.53 -12.28
CA PHE A 98 0.87 -13.80 -12.39
C PHE A 98 1.33 -14.86 -11.40
N THR A 99 2.58 -15.31 -11.49
CA THR A 99 3.03 -16.48 -10.72
C THR A 99 3.25 -16.15 -9.24
N VAL A 100 3.76 -14.96 -8.93
CA VAL A 100 4.02 -14.52 -7.55
C VAL A 100 2.74 -14.41 -6.71
N PRO A 101 1.66 -13.77 -7.20
CA PRO A 101 0.35 -13.82 -6.55
C PRO A 101 -0.15 -15.24 -6.27
N LEU A 102 0.05 -16.19 -7.20
CA LEU A 102 -0.39 -17.58 -7.00
C LEU A 102 0.42 -18.30 -5.92
N TYR A 103 1.73 -18.07 -5.85
CA TYR A 103 2.56 -18.63 -4.78
C TYR A 103 2.17 -18.10 -3.39
N LEU A 104 1.66 -16.88 -3.29
CA LEU A 104 1.10 -16.32 -2.06
C LEU A 104 -0.14 -17.07 -1.54
N ILE A 105 -0.90 -17.76 -2.39
CA ILE A 105 -2.08 -18.53 -1.97
C ILE A 105 -1.68 -19.68 -1.03
N VAL A 106 -0.54 -20.33 -1.26
CA VAL A 106 -0.09 -21.49 -0.48
C VAL A 106 0.09 -21.17 1.02
N PRO A 107 0.88 -20.15 1.42
CA PRO A 107 0.97 -19.77 2.83
C PRO A 107 -0.36 -19.23 3.36
N PHE A 108 -1.19 -18.57 2.53
CA PHE A 108 -2.53 -18.15 2.95
C PHE A 108 -3.41 -19.34 3.33
N ILE A 109 -3.47 -20.38 2.51
CA ILE A 109 -4.20 -21.61 2.80
C ILE A 109 -3.63 -22.28 4.04
N PHE A 110 -2.31 -22.36 4.17
CA PHE A 110 -1.68 -22.91 5.37
C PHE A 110 -2.12 -22.15 6.63
N LEU A 111 -2.09 -20.82 6.61
CA LEU A 111 -2.49 -19.97 7.74
C LEU A 111 -3.99 -20.08 8.07
N LEU A 112 -4.85 -20.17 7.06
CA LEU A 112 -6.30 -20.33 7.25
C LEU A 112 -6.69 -21.69 7.85
N ASN A 113 -5.84 -22.71 7.69
CA ASN A 113 -6.06 -24.04 8.26
C ASN A 113 -5.51 -24.18 9.69
N LEU A 114 -4.86 -23.17 10.25
CA LEU A 114 -4.37 -23.21 11.63
C LEU A 114 -5.53 -22.95 12.60
N ARG A 115 -5.79 -23.94 13.45
CA ARG A 115 -6.93 -23.98 14.38
C ARG A 115 -6.83 -22.98 15.55
N ASP A 116 -5.64 -22.43 15.81
CA ASP A 116 -5.40 -21.60 16.99
C ASP A 116 -5.55 -20.10 16.69
N SER A 117 -6.57 -19.48 17.30
CA SER A 117 -6.86 -18.05 17.18
C SER A 117 -5.72 -17.15 17.71
N LYS A 118 -4.78 -17.69 18.49
CA LYS A 118 -3.62 -16.94 19.03
C LYS A 118 -2.65 -16.48 17.94
N ILE A 119 -2.64 -17.15 16.79
CA ILE A 119 -1.75 -16.81 15.67
C ILE A 119 -2.10 -15.42 15.11
N PHE A 120 -3.38 -15.05 15.10
CA PHE A 120 -3.82 -13.71 14.71
C PHE A 120 -3.31 -12.62 15.65
N THR A 121 -3.15 -12.91 16.94
CA THR A 121 -2.55 -11.98 17.91
C THR A 121 -1.07 -11.75 17.62
N TYR A 122 -0.34 -12.80 17.22
CA TYR A 122 1.07 -12.65 16.81
C TYR A 122 1.20 -11.82 15.52
N PHE A 123 0.30 -11.99 14.54
CA PHE A 123 0.28 -11.14 13.34
C PHE A 123 0.01 -9.67 13.65
N ASN A 124 -0.86 -9.38 14.62
CA ASN A 124 -1.08 -8.01 15.07
C ASN A 124 0.20 -7.38 15.64
N SER A 125 0.99 -8.14 16.41
CA SER A 125 2.29 -7.67 16.90
C SER A 125 3.34 -7.55 15.80
N LEU A 126 3.37 -8.46 14.82
CA LEU A 126 4.29 -8.38 13.67
C LEU A 126 4.01 -7.13 12.81
N GLY A 127 2.74 -6.78 12.64
CA GLY A 127 2.33 -5.54 11.96
C GLY A 127 2.89 -4.30 12.64
N ALA A 128 2.83 -4.22 13.98
CA ALA A 128 3.41 -3.11 14.72
C ALA A 128 4.93 -3.00 14.54
N VAL A 129 5.64 -4.14 14.58
CA VAL A 129 7.09 -4.18 14.31
C VAL A 129 7.41 -3.75 12.88
N SER A 130 6.63 -4.20 11.89
CA SER A 130 6.80 -3.81 10.49
C SER A 130 6.67 -2.30 10.28
N VAL A 131 5.66 -1.66 10.88
CA VAL A 131 5.49 -0.20 10.82
C VAL A 131 6.65 0.52 11.50
N MET A 132 7.11 0.02 12.66
CA MET A 132 8.25 0.59 13.36
C MET A 132 9.52 0.54 12.51
N VAL A 133 9.80 -0.59 11.86
CA VAL A 133 10.96 -0.75 10.95
C VAL A 133 10.83 0.16 9.75
N MET A 134 9.65 0.24 9.12
CA MET A 134 9.42 1.16 7.99
C MET A 134 9.70 2.61 8.38
N TYR A 135 9.21 3.05 9.54
CA TYR A 135 9.42 4.42 10.02
C TYR A 135 10.91 4.71 10.27
N LEU A 136 11.61 3.80 10.96
CA LEU A 136 13.05 3.93 11.20
C LEU A 136 13.85 3.95 9.89
N PHE A 137 13.50 3.09 8.94
CA PHE A 137 14.14 3.05 7.62
C PHE A 137 14.00 4.38 6.87
N VAL A 138 12.79 4.95 6.85
CA VAL A 138 12.53 6.25 6.21
C VAL A 138 13.35 7.35 6.86
N ILE A 139 13.47 7.38 8.19
CA ILE A 139 14.29 8.38 8.89
C ILE A 139 15.76 8.25 8.50
N VAL A 140 16.32 7.02 8.53
CA VAL A 140 17.73 6.79 8.21
C VAL A 140 18.04 7.20 6.77
N LYS A 141 17.17 6.84 5.81
CA LYS A 141 17.35 7.21 4.41
C LYS A 141 17.17 8.71 4.18
N ALA A 142 16.18 9.35 4.82
CA ALA A 142 15.99 10.80 4.73
C ALA A 142 17.19 11.58 5.32
N ALA A 143 17.73 11.11 6.45
CA ALA A 143 18.93 11.70 7.05
C ALA A 143 20.18 11.50 6.17
N GLY A 144 20.29 10.37 5.47
CA GLY A 144 21.41 10.06 4.58
C GLY A 144 21.38 10.82 3.24
N TRP A 145 20.21 11.07 2.67
CA TRP A 145 20.07 11.71 1.36
C TRP A 145 19.77 13.21 1.41
N GLY A 146 19.35 13.73 2.58
CA GLY A 146 18.98 15.13 2.73
C GLY A 146 17.62 15.47 2.10
N ILE A 147 17.27 16.76 2.11
CA ILE A 147 15.99 17.27 1.60
C ILE A 147 16.27 18.08 0.33
N ASN A 148 15.80 17.59 -0.82
CA ASN A 148 15.91 18.26 -2.12
C ASN A 148 14.53 18.76 -2.57
N ILE A 149 14.09 19.93 -2.08
CA ILE A 149 12.77 20.51 -2.39
C ILE A 149 12.94 21.96 -2.87
N ASP A 150 12.38 22.27 -4.03
CA ASP A 150 12.25 23.65 -4.54
C ASP A 150 10.80 24.13 -4.40
N PHE A 151 10.62 25.33 -3.85
CA PHE A 151 9.31 25.97 -3.61
C PHE A 151 9.08 27.21 -4.47
N ASN A 152 10.08 27.66 -5.22
CA ASN A 152 10.11 28.97 -5.85
C ASN A 152 9.98 28.88 -7.38
N ASP A 153 10.51 27.82 -8.00
CA ASP A 153 10.49 27.67 -9.46
C ASP A 153 9.43 26.65 -9.92
N PRO A 154 8.30 27.08 -10.52
CA PRO A 154 7.29 26.19 -11.05
C PRO A 154 7.70 25.43 -12.32
N THR A 155 8.90 25.69 -12.87
CA THR A 155 9.45 24.98 -14.02
C THR A 155 10.39 23.83 -13.64
N ASP A 156 10.79 23.73 -12.36
CA ASP A 156 11.63 22.65 -11.87
C ASP A 156 10.80 21.34 -11.72
N PRO A 157 11.31 20.18 -12.17
CA PRO A 157 10.64 18.89 -11.97
C PRO A 157 10.41 18.51 -10.48
N MET A 158 11.10 19.16 -9.54
CA MET A 158 11.00 18.95 -8.09
C MET A 158 10.15 20.03 -7.39
N TYR A 159 9.38 20.82 -8.14
CA TYR A 159 8.51 21.85 -7.59
C TYR A 159 7.34 21.28 -6.78
N VAL A 160 7.24 21.66 -5.51
CA VAL A 160 6.09 21.33 -4.66
C VAL A 160 5.29 22.60 -4.38
N PRO A 161 4.03 22.71 -4.86
CA PRO A 161 3.21 23.87 -4.56
C PRO A 161 2.90 23.91 -3.06
N LEU A 162 3.09 25.08 -2.44
CA LEU A 162 2.73 25.33 -1.05
C LEU A 162 1.26 24.96 -0.77
N PHE A 163 1.03 24.38 0.41
CA PHE A 163 -0.25 23.84 0.89
C PHE A 163 -1.45 24.73 0.54
N LYS A 164 -2.30 24.29 -0.40
CA LYS A 164 -3.58 24.94 -0.67
C LYS A 164 -4.63 24.44 0.31
N VAL A 165 -5.05 25.32 1.22
CA VAL A 165 -6.11 25.07 2.23
C VAL A 165 -7.37 24.43 1.62
N ARG A 166 -7.73 24.79 0.38
CA ARG A 166 -8.89 24.23 -0.33
C ARG A 166 -8.81 22.72 -0.57
N THR A 167 -7.62 22.18 -0.85
CA THR A 167 -7.43 20.73 -1.08
C THR A 167 -7.53 19.96 0.23
N VAL A 168 -6.97 20.51 1.31
CA VAL A 168 -7.05 19.92 2.65
C VAL A 168 -8.48 19.91 3.17
N LEU A 169 -9.22 21.01 2.97
CA LEU A 169 -10.61 21.11 3.37
C LEU A 169 -11.47 20.07 2.64
N CYS A 170 -11.22 19.82 1.36
CA CYS A 170 -11.95 18.80 0.60
C CYS A 170 -11.69 17.39 1.14
N VAL A 171 -10.43 17.01 1.33
CA VAL A 171 -10.08 15.69 1.90
C VAL A 171 -10.62 15.53 3.32
N CYS A 172 -10.52 16.58 4.14
CA CYS A 172 -11.02 16.57 5.51
C CYS A 172 -12.55 16.44 5.53
N VAL A 173 -13.28 17.13 4.66
CA VAL A 173 -14.74 16.98 4.52
C VAL A 173 -15.13 15.58 4.05
N CYS A 174 -14.41 15.02 3.07
CA CYS A 174 -14.65 13.64 2.61
C CYS A 174 -14.42 12.63 3.74
N VAL A 175 -13.33 12.78 4.49
CA VAL A 175 -13.00 11.91 5.64
C VAL A 175 -14.02 12.08 6.76
N CYS A 176 -14.43 13.31 7.09
CA CYS A 176 -15.43 13.58 8.13
C CYS A 176 -16.80 13.00 7.75
N VAL A 177 -17.22 13.07 6.48
CA VAL A 177 -18.47 12.44 6.03
C VAL A 177 -18.37 10.92 6.13
N CYS A 178 -17.26 10.32 5.71
CA CYS A 178 -17.03 8.88 5.85
C CYS A 178 -17.00 8.43 7.32
N VAL A 179 -16.37 9.22 8.20
CA VAL A 179 -16.27 8.96 9.65
C VAL A 179 -17.63 9.12 10.33
N CYS A 180 -18.43 10.13 9.96
CA CYS A 180 -19.81 10.28 10.43
C CYS A 180 -20.67 9.08 10.02
N ILE A 181 -20.58 8.61 8.78
CA ILE A 181 -21.29 7.40 8.33
C ILE A 181 -20.84 6.17 9.12
N TYR A 182 -19.53 6.03 9.38
CA TYR A 182 -18.97 4.91 10.13
C TYR A 182 -19.39 4.92 11.62
N LEU A 183 -19.41 6.10 12.26
CA LEU A 183 -19.84 6.29 13.65
C LEU A 183 -21.34 6.07 13.86
N ILE A 184 -22.18 6.37 12.86
CA ILE A 184 -23.62 6.08 12.89
C ILE A 184 -23.90 4.55 12.88
N VAL A 185 -22.93 3.75 12.44
CA VAL A 185 -23.11 2.31 12.16
C VAL A 185 -22.51 1.42 13.25
N PHE A 186 -21.46 1.89 13.92
CA PHE A 186 -20.76 1.15 14.97
C PHE A 186 -21.18 1.57 16.41
N THR A 187 -22.26 2.32 16.59
CA THR A 187 -22.88 2.68 17.89
C THR A 187 -24.40 2.58 17.79
#